data_AF-F5RDM6-F1
#
_entry.id   AF-F5RDM6-F1
#
_cell.length_a   1.000
_cell.length_b   1.000
_cell.length_c   1.000
_cell.angle_alpha   90.00
_cell.angle_beta   90.00
_cell.angle_gamma   90.00
#
_symmetry.space_group_name_H-M   'P 1'
#
loop_
_entity.id
_entity.type
_entity.pdbx_description
1 polymer ?
#
loop_
_entity_poly.entity_id
_entity_poly.type
_entity_poly.pdbx_seq_one_letter_code
_entity_poly.pdbx_strand_id
1 'polypeptide(L)'
;MKAALAVTALFGGAVRGAHASEAADLPPQPGDRLVRMDDEGAPQPLKVADIPLASKPVRALPFAATDALVRDGSRLGRVILMRFDPASLDAETRARSADGVLAYSAVCTHQGCEVSEWDAAGGAMFCFCHFSKFDPLKAGTVTAGPAGRALPWLPLKSEHGELVVAGSFSSAPGVRKG
;
A
#
# COMPACT_ATOMS: atom_id res chain seq x y z
N MET A 1 66.74 -5.88 14.52
CA MET A 1 66.12 -6.55 13.35
C MET A 1 65.43 -7.81 13.90
N LYS A 2 64.11 -8.08 13.85
CA LYS A 2 62.94 -7.55 13.14
C LYS A 2 61.67 -7.79 13.99
N ALA A 3 60.80 -6.78 13.96
CA ALA A 3 59.35 -6.70 14.23
C ALA A 3 58.54 -7.92 14.71
N ALA A 4 57.78 -7.72 15.79
CA ALA A 4 56.57 -8.48 16.11
C ALA A 4 55.37 -7.87 15.36
N LEU A 5 54.61 -8.72 14.66
CA LEU A 5 53.45 -8.34 13.87
C LEU A 5 52.19 -8.45 14.74
N ALA A 6 51.61 -7.32 15.14
CA ALA A 6 50.30 -7.29 15.78
C ALA A 6 49.21 -7.39 14.69
N VAL A 7 48.41 -8.45 14.74
CA VAL A 7 47.20 -8.58 13.91
C VAL A 7 46.06 -7.90 14.66
N THR A 8 45.75 -6.67 14.30
CA THR A 8 44.51 -6.00 14.73
C THR A 8 43.35 -6.56 13.91
N ALA A 9 42.51 -7.37 14.54
CA ALA A 9 41.24 -7.80 13.94
C ALA A 9 40.28 -6.61 13.91
N LEU A 10 40.04 -6.05 12.73
CA LEU A 10 38.94 -5.11 12.48
C LEU A 10 37.64 -5.91 12.36
N PHE A 11 36.95 -6.15 13.47
CA PHE A 11 35.52 -6.49 13.44
C PHE A 11 34.72 -5.20 13.46
N GLY A 12 34.36 -4.72 12.27
CA GLY A 12 33.55 -3.51 12.14
C GLY A 12 32.88 -3.43 10.78
N GLY A 13 31.77 -4.14 10.61
CA GLY A 13 30.86 -3.89 9.49
C GLY A 13 30.06 -5.11 9.06
N ALA A 14 28.84 -5.26 9.59
CA ALA A 14 27.75 -6.02 8.93
C ALA A 14 26.37 -5.93 9.62
N VAL A 15 26.04 -4.90 10.42
CA VAL A 15 24.74 -4.88 11.13
C VAL A 15 23.69 -3.99 10.45
N ARG A 16 24.09 -3.12 9.51
CA ARG A 16 23.16 -2.14 8.91
C ARG A 16 22.28 -2.70 7.78
N GLY A 17 22.62 -3.85 7.20
CA GLY A 17 21.91 -4.45 6.07
C GLY A 17 20.71 -5.32 6.46
N ALA A 18 20.81 -6.12 7.53
CA ALA A 18 19.75 -7.05 7.93
C ALA A 18 18.49 -6.34 8.47
N HIS A 19 18.68 -5.29 9.26
CA HIS A 19 17.54 -4.53 9.81
C HIS A 19 16.79 -3.70 8.76
N ALA A 20 17.48 -3.28 7.69
CA ALA A 20 16.84 -2.56 6.60
C ALA A 20 15.90 -3.47 5.80
N SER A 21 16.29 -4.73 5.54
CA SER A 21 15.40 -5.70 4.87
C SER A 21 14.20 -6.06 5.75
N GLU A 22 14.39 -6.29 7.05
CA GLU A 22 13.28 -6.57 7.97
C GLU A 22 12.27 -5.42 8.04
N ALA A 23 12.75 -4.17 8.06
CA ALA A 23 11.88 -3.00 8.08
C ALA A 23 11.11 -2.78 6.77
N ALA A 24 11.72 -3.14 5.63
CA ALA A 24 11.09 -3.07 4.30
C ALA A 24 10.00 -4.13 4.11
N ASP A 25 10.08 -5.26 4.84
CA ASP A 25 9.11 -6.35 4.80
C ASP A 25 7.87 -6.10 5.66
N LEU A 26 7.92 -5.12 6.56
CA LEU A 26 6.79 -4.77 7.42
C LEU A 26 5.58 -4.28 6.59
N PRO A 27 4.34 -4.57 7.06
CA PRO A 27 3.14 -3.97 6.46
C PRO A 27 3.16 -2.44 6.60
N PRO A 28 2.28 -1.71 5.89
CA PRO A 28 2.12 -0.28 6.08
C PRO A 28 1.94 0.06 7.55
N GLN A 29 2.68 1.04 8.04
CA GLN A 29 2.62 1.53 9.42
C GLN A 29 1.89 2.87 9.46
N PRO A 30 1.16 3.18 10.55
CA PRO A 30 0.65 4.53 10.77
C PRO A 30 1.77 5.57 10.66
N GLY A 31 1.55 6.62 9.87
CA GLY A 31 2.54 7.65 9.59
C GLY A 31 3.37 7.44 8.33
N ASP A 32 3.35 6.25 7.71
CA ASP A 32 3.95 6.06 6.39
C ASP A 32 3.24 6.97 5.37
N ARG A 33 4.01 7.67 4.54
CA ARG A 33 3.48 8.38 3.37
C ARG A 33 3.23 7.40 2.25
N LEU A 34 2.21 7.62 1.44
CA LEU A 34 2.01 6.85 0.22
C LEU A 34 2.75 7.50 -0.93
N VAL A 35 3.59 6.73 -1.61
CA VAL A 35 4.46 7.21 -2.69
C VAL A 35 4.24 6.42 -3.98
N ARG A 36 4.55 7.05 -5.11
CA ARG A 36 4.82 6.37 -6.39
C ARG A 36 6.33 6.39 -6.61
N MET A 37 6.89 5.36 -7.25
CA MET A 37 8.27 5.40 -7.73
C MET A 37 8.30 6.10 -9.09
N ASP A 38 9.18 7.08 -9.26
CA ASP A 38 9.48 7.65 -10.57
C ASP A 38 10.37 6.72 -11.41
N ASP A 39 10.74 7.17 -12.61
CA ASP A 39 11.50 6.38 -13.58
C ASP A 39 12.94 6.11 -13.11
N GLU A 40 13.46 6.97 -12.22
CA GLU A 40 14.76 6.82 -11.56
C GLU A 40 14.70 5.96 -10.29
N GLY A 41 13.51 5.54 -9.88
CA GLY A 41 13.30 4.74 -8.68
C GLY A 41 13.36 5.55 -7.38
N ALA A 42 13.12 6.86 -7.43
CA ALA A 42 12.94 7.71 -6.26
C ALA A 42 11.46 7.77 -5.83
N PRO A 43 11.18 7.73 -4.51
CA PRO A 43 9.82 7.79 -4.00
C PRO A 43 9.26 9.23 -4.07
N GLN A 44 8.15 9.39 -4.79
CA GLN A 44 7.40 10.64 -4.93
C GLN A 44 6.13 10.58 -4.09
N PRO A 45 5.97 11.43 -3.05
CA PRO A 45 4.76 11.51 -2.25
C PRO A 45 3.52 11.78 -3.10
N LEU A 46 2.50 10.95 -2.94
CA LEU A 46 1.21 11.12 -3.59
C LEU A 46 0.33 12.06 -2.78
N LYS A 47 -0.25 13.03 -3.48
CA LYS A 47 -1.24 13.96 -2.95
C LYS A 47 -2.65 13.53 -3.32
N VAL A 48 -3.62 14.04 -2.58
CA VAL A 48 -5.05 13.88 -2.89
C VAL A 48 -5.37 14.26 -4.34
N ALA A 49 -4.74 15.32 -4.85
CA ALA A 49 -4.93 15.81 -6.22
C ALA A 49 -4.37 14.87 -7.31
N ASP A 50 -3.43 13.99 -6.96
CA ASP A 50 -2.81 13.04 -7.90
C ASP A 50 -3.70 11.81 -8.15
N ILE A 51 -4.78 11.66 -7.37
CA ILE A 51 -5.73 10.56 -7.49
C ILE A 51 -6.98 11.05 -8.23
N PRO A 52 -7.19 10.62 -9.49
CA PRO A 52 -8.35 11.04 -10.26
C PRO A 52 -9.65 10.49 -9.66
N LEU A 53 -10.74 11.26 -9.81
CA LEU A 53 -12.07 10.85 -9.34
C LEU A 53 -12.58 9.64 -10.14
N ALA A 54 -13.06 8.63 -9.42
CA ALA A 54 -13.76 7.45 -9.93
C ALA A 54 -13.12 6.86 -11.21
N SER A 55 -11.79 6.69 -11.17
CA SER A 55 -10.98 6.24 -12.30
C SER A 55 -10.20 4.98 -11.96
N LYS A 56 -9.33 4.54 -12.86
CA LYS A 56 -8.42 3.41 -12.66
C LYS A 56 -7.63 3.57 -11.35
N PRO A 57 -7.48 2.51 -10.53
CA PRO A 57 -6.74 2.60 -9.28
C PRO A 57 -5.30 3.06 -9.50
N VAL A 58 -4.84 3.96 -8.63
CA VAL A 58 -3.45 4.42 -8.61
C VAL A 58 -2.66 3.54 -7.64
N ARG A 59 -1.57 2.93 -8.11
CA ARG A 59 -0.67 2.15 -7.25
C ARG A 59 0.17 3.06 -6.36
N ALA A 60 0.39 2.61 -5.13
CA ALA A 60 1.24 3.27 -4.15
C ALA A 60 2.02 2.27 -3.30
N LEU A 61 3.15 2.74 -2.76
CA LEU A 61 3.96 2.04 -1.77
C LEU A 61 3.98 2.85 -0.45
N PRO A 62 4.03 2.19 0.71
CA PRO A 62 4.28 2.89 1.97
C PRO A 62 5.74 3.34 2.07
N PHE A 63 5.95 4.55 2.56
CA PHE A 63 7.26 5.17 2.74
C PHE A 63 7.40 5.75 4.15
N ALA A 64 8.35 5.21 4.91
CA ALA A 64 8.73 5.72 6.21
C ALA A 64 9.71 6.90 6.03
N ALA A 65 9.18 8.13 6.08
CA ALA A 65 9.96 9.33 5.84
C ALA A 65 11.11 9.55 6.84
N THR A 66 10.96 9.06 8.07
CA THR A 66 11.99 9.11 9.12
C THR A 66 13.26 8.37 8.74
N ASP A 67 13.11 7.24 8.05
CA ASP A 67 14.19 6.32 7.72
C ASP A 67 14.54 6.34 6.23
N ALA A 68 13.86 7.20 5.46
CA ALA A 68 13.90 7.23 4.00
C ALA A 68 13.73 5.83 3.38
N LEU A 69 12.78 5.05 3.91
CA LEU A 69 12.59 3.64 3.59
C LEU A 69 11.26 3.41 2.88
N VAL A 70 11.31 2.80 1.69
CA VAL A 70 10.13 2.24 1.02
C VAL A 70 9.87 0.83 1.56
N ARG A 71 8.63 0.52 1.94
CA ARG A 71 8.21 -0.81 2.41
C ARG A 71 7.74 -1.68 1.24
N ASP A 72 8.66 -2.03 0.36
CA ASP A 72 8.39 -2.83 -0.84
C ASP A 72 8.91 -4.27 -0.79
N GLY A 73 9.57 -4.65 0.32
CA GLY A 73 10.10 -6.00 0.53
C GLY A 73 9.01 -7.08 0.49
N SER A 74 7.79 -6.72 0.92
CA SER A 74 6.60 -7.56 0.76
C SER A 74 5.61 -7.00 -0.25
N ARG A 75 5.25 -7.83 -1.24
CA ARG A 75 4.11 -7.56 -2.14
C ARG A 75 2.79 -7.31 -1.40
N LEU A 76 2.63 -7.85 -0.19
CA LEU A 76 1.41 -7.71 0.60
C LEU A 76 1.24 -6.30 1.19
N GLY A 77 2.31 -5.49 1.21
CA GLY A 77 2.25 -4.08 1.64
C GLY A 77 1.79 -3.11 0.56
N ARG A 78 1.62 -3.55 -0.69
CA ARG A 78 1.25 -2.69 -1.82
C ARG A 78 -0.19 -2.21 -1.72
N VAL A 79 -0.39 -0.94 -2.04
CA VAL A 79 -1.68 -0.25 -1.92
C VAL A 79 -2.17 0.22 -3.28
N ILE A 80 -3.48 0.20 -3.49
CA ILE A 80 -4.16 0.91 -4.57
C ILE A 80 -5.08 2.00 -4.00
N LEU A 81 -5.20 3.09 -4.75
CA LEU A 81 -5.92 4.30 -4.35
C LEU A 81 -7.03 4.61 -5.33
N MET A 82 -8.20 4.92 -4.78
CA MET A 82 -9.38 5.37 -5.49
C MET A 82 -9.87 6.66 -4.85
N ARG A 83 -10.33 7.64 -5.63
CA ARG A 83 -10.90 8.87 -5.09
C ARG A 83 -12.35 9.04 -5.51
N PHE A 84 -13.18 9.46 -4.57
CA PHE A 84 -14.57 9.82 -4.79
C PHE A 84 -14.84 11.21 -4.22
N ASP A 85 -15.99 11.79 -4.57
CA ASP A 85 -16.46 13.01 -3.92
C ASP A 85 -16.70 12.74 -2.43
N PRO A 86 -16.00 13.42 -1.50
CA PRO A 86 -16.19 13.23 -0.06
C PRO A 86 -17.64 13.40 0.41
N ALA A 87 -18.41 14.25 -0.28
CA ALA A 87 -19.81 14.50 0.02
C ALA A 87 -20.72 13.30 -0.32
N SER A 88 -20.29 12.45 -1.25
CA SER A 88 -21.01 11.24 -1.66
C SER A 88 -20.74 10.02 -0.77
N LEU A 89 -19.71 10.08 0.08
CA LEU A 89 -19.34 8.99 0.98
C LEU A 89 -20.28 8.94 2.19
N ASP A 90 -20.66 7.73 2.61
CA ASP A 90 -21.28 7.52 3.92
C ASP A 90 -20.29 7.81 5.07
N ALA A 91 -20.80 7.87 6.30
CA ALA A 91 -19.99 8.25 7.47
C ALA A 91 -18.84 7.27 7.74
N GLU A 92 -19.07 5.98 7.59
CA GLU A 92 -18.06 4.94 7.85
C GLU A 92 -16.94 4.97 6.80
N THR A 93 -17.31 5.17 5.54
CA THR A 93 -16.39 5.28 4.41
C THR A 93 -15.59 6.56 4.47
N ARG A 94 -16.24 7.66 4.83
CA ARG A 94 -15.57 8.95 5.03
C ARG A 94 -14.55 8.87 6.16
N ALA A 95 -14.87 8.18 7.26
CA ALA A 95 -14.01 8.06 8.44
C ALA A 95 -12.68 7.33 8.17
N ARG A 96 -12.59 6.53 7.10
CA ARG A 96 -11.36 5.84 6.67
C ARG A 96 -10.71 6.47 5.42
N SER A 97 -11.23 7.60 4.94
CA SER A 97 -10.76 8.29 3.74
C SER A 97 -9.90 9.51 4.05
N ALA A 98 -8.99 9.86 3.15
CA ALA A 98 -8.28 11.13 3.13
C ALA A 98 -8.86 12.01 2.02
N ASP A 99 -9.70 12.99 2.36
CA ASP A 99 -10.35 13.90 1.38
C ASP A 99 -10.99 13.16 0.19
N GLY A 100 -11.67 12.04 0.51
CA GLY A 100 -12.35 11.18 -0.47
C GLY A 100 -11.46 10.11 -1.11
N VAL A 101 -10.16 10.08 -0.80
CA VAL A 101 -9.24 9.01 -1.21
C VAL A 101 -9.38 7.82 -0.27
N LEU A 102 -9.66 6.66 -0.85
CA LEU A 102 -9.74 5.36 -0.21
C LEU A 102 -8.54 4.52 -0.62
N ALA A 103 -7.93 3.83 0.34
CA ALA A 103 -6.87 2.87 0.09
C ALA A 103 -7.32 1.44 0.32
N TYR A 104 -6.87 0.55 -0.57
CA TYR A 104 -7.08 -0.88 -0.51
C TYR A 104 -5.78 -1.63 -0.77
N SER A 105 -5.68 -2.87 -0.30
CA SER A 105 -4.61 -3.80 -0.72
C SER A 105 -4.62 -3.93 -2.23
N ALA A 106 -3.44 -3.83 -2.87
CA ALA A 106 -3.28 -4.10 -4.29
C ALA A 106 -3.42 -5.59 -4.63
N VAL A 107 -3.42 -6.47 -3.63
CA VAL A 107 -3.36 -7.92 -3.81
C VAL A 107 -4.75 -8.54 -3.69
N CYS A 108 -5.20 -9.17 -4.78
CA CYS A 108 -6.47 -9.88 -4.86
C CYS A 108 -6.52 -11.04 -3.84
N THR A 109 -7.63 -11.15 -3.11
CA THR A 109 -7.84 -12.15 -2.06
C THR A 109 -8.11 -13.57 -2.58
N HIS A 110 -8.27 -13.75 -3.89
CA HIS A 110 -8.43 -15.05 -4.55
C HIS A 110 -7.09 -15.79 -4.67
N GLN A 111 -6.27 -15.39 -5.64
CA GLN A 111 -4.98 -16.05 -5.96
C GLN A 111 -3.80 -15.06 -5.97
N GLY A 112 -3.95 -13.86 -5.39
CA GLY A 112 -2.83 -12.95 -5.17
C GLY A 112 -2.38 -12.14 -6.40
N CYS A 113 -3.12 -12.21 -7.51
CA CYS A 113 -2.96 -11.28 -8.63
C CYS A 113 -3.17 -9.83 -8.18
N GLU A 114 -2.65 -8.88 -8.95
CA GLU A 114 -2.88 -7.47 -8.69
C GLU A 114 -4.31 -7.06 -9.07
N VAL A 115 -4.94 -6.26 -8.21
CA VAL A 115 -6.18 -5.53 -8.52
C VAL A 115 -5.77 -4.20 -9.14
N SER A 116 -5.97 -4.04 -10.44
CA SER A 116 -5.44 -2.89 -11.17
C SER A 116 -6.48 -2.14 -12.00
N GLU A 117 -7.65 -2.72 -12.24
CA GLU A 117 -8.61 -2.20 -13.22
C GLU A 117 -9.86 -1.60 -12.56
N TRP A 118 -10.57 -0.76 -13.33
CA TRP A 118 -11.80 -0.10 -12.90
C TRP A 118 -12.92 -0.36 -13.91
N ASP A 119 -14.06 -0.84 -13.39
CA ASP A 119 -15.31 -0.93 -14.12
C ASP A 119 -16.16 0.29 -13.76
N ALA A 120 -16.13 1.32 -14.61
CA ALA A 120 -16.83 2.57 -14.35
C ALA A 120 -18.37 2.41 -14.35
N ALA A 121 -18.90 1.49 -15.16
CA ALA A 121 -20.34 1.23 -15.21
C ALA A 121 -20.80 0.46 -13.97
N GLY A 122 -19.99 -0.49 -13.49
CA GLY A 122 -20.27 -1.29 -12.30
C GLY A 122 -19.83 -0.65 -10.98
N GLY A 123 -19.04 0.43 -11.02
CA GLY A 123 -18.49 1.09 -9.83
C GLY A 123 -17.54 0.20 -9.03
N ALA A 124 -16.77 -0.69 -9.68
CA ALA A 124 -15.96 -1.70 -9.00
C ALA A 124 -14.51 -1.73 -9.47
N MET A 125 -13.59 -1.90 -8.51
CA MET A 125 -12.21 -2.30 -8.80
C MET A 125 -12.21 -3.77 -9.21
N PHE A 126 -11.38 -4.18 -10.17
CA PHE A 126 -11.32 -5.59 -10.54
C PHE A 126 -9.92 -6.13 -10.83
N CYS A 127 -9.78 -7.42 -10.55
CA CYS A 127 -8.62 -8.23 -10.85
C CYS A 127 -8.82 -8.90 -12.21
N PHE A 128 -7.95 -8.61 -13.18
CA PHE A 128 -8.09 -9.11 -14.55
C PHE A 128 -7.89 -10.63 -14.69
N CYS A 129 -7.23 -11.29 -13.73
CA CYS A 129 -6.91 -12.72 -13.83
C CYS A 129 -8.18 -13.60 -13.92
N HIS A 130 -9.18 -13.32 -13.08
CA HIS A 130 -10.42 -14.10 -13.02
C HIS A 130 -11.65 -13.23 -12.76
N PHE A 131 -11.52 -11.92 -13.06
CA PHE A 131 -12.59 -10.93 -12.96
C PHE A 131 -13.26 -10.83 -11.59
N SER A 132 -12.52 -11.07 -10.51
CA SER A 132 -13.00 -10.73 -9.16
C SER A 132 -13.19 -9.22 -9.06
N LYS A 133 -14.39 -8.78 -8.69
CA LYS A 133 -14.78 -7.37 -8.55
C LYS A 133 -14.98 -7.03 -7.07
N PHE A 134 -14.55 -5.82 -6.70
CA PHE A 134 -14.58 -5.32 -5.33
C PHE A 134 -15.18 -3.92 -5.33
N ASP A 135 -16.19 -3.69 -4.49
CA ASP A 135 -16.86 -2.40 -4.35
C ASP A 135 -16.06 -1.50 -3.37
N PRO A 136 -15.43 -0.41 -3.84
CA PRO A 136 -14.64 0.48 -2.98
C PRO A 136 -15.50 1.32 -2.02
N LEU A 137 -16.79 1.50 -2.29
CA LEU A 137 -17.70 2.23 -1.39
C LEU A 137 -18.26 1.30 -0.30
N LYS A 138 -18.33 0.00 -0.56
CA LYS A 138 -18.76 -1.02 0.41
C LYS A 138 -17.60 -1.82 0.99
N ALA A 139 -16.61 -1.12 1.53
CA ALA A 139 -15.47 -1.69 2.26
C ALA A 139 -14.73 -2.83 1.52
N GLY A 140 -14.66 -2.78 0.19
CA GLY A 140 -13.98 -3.79 -0.63
C GLY A 140 -14.77 -5.09 -0.78
N THR A 141 -16.07 -5.08 -0.50
CA THR A 141 -16.94 -6.27 -0.63
C THR A 141 -16.86 -6.86 -2.03
N VAL A 142 -16.81 -8.19 -2.12
CA VAL A 142 -16.80 -8.90 -3.39
C VAL A 142 -18.17 -8.81 -4.04
N THR A 143 -18.22 -8.31 -5.28
CA THR A 143 -19.46 -8.18 -6.05
C THR A 143 -19.53 -9.14 -7.23
N ALA A 144 -18.40 -9.69 -7.67
CA ALA A 144 -18.35 -10.72 -8.71
C ALA A 144 -17.04 -11.51 -8.65
N GLY A 145 -17.03 -12.66 -9.34
CA GLY A 145 -15.85 -13.52 -9.51
C GLY A 145 -15.51 -14.36 -8.28
N PRO A 146 -14.37 -15.07 -8.30
CA PRO A 146 -14.07 -16.15 -7.36
C PRO A 146 -13.45 -15.73 -6.01
N ALA A 147 -13.27 -14.43 -5.75
CA ALA A 147 -12.70 -14.00 -4.48
C ALA A 147 -13.65 -14.30 -3.32
N GLY A 148 -13.19 -15.00 -2.28
CA GLY A 148 -14.02 -15.37 -1.13
C GLY A 148 -14.05 -14.35 0.01
N ARG A 149 -13.25 -13.28 -0.06
CA ARG A 149 -13.13 -12.27 1.00
C ARG A 149 -13.05 -10.88 0.42
N ALA A 150 -13.57 -9.90 1.15
CA ALA A 150 -13.42 -8.49 0.84
C ALA A 150 -11.94 -8.10 0.68
N LEU A 151 -11.68 -7.16 -0.23
CA LEU A 151 -10.36 -6.57 -0.40
C LEU A 151 -10.04 -5.70 0.83
N PRO A 152 -8.93 -5.95 1.56
CA PRO A 152 -8.64 -5.18 2.76
C PRO A 152 -8.48 -3.69 2.47
N TRP A 153 -9.16 -2.85 3.23
CA TRP A 153 -8.99 -1.40 3.19
C TRP A 153 -7.92 -0.96 4.18
N LEU A 154 -7.31 0.20 3.93
CA LEU A 154 -6.30 0.82 4.76
C LEU A 154 -6.76 2.25 5.07
N PRO A 155 -6.94 2.64 6.35
CA PRO A 155 -7.41 3.98 6.67
C PRO A 155 -6.33 5.01 6.36
N LEU A 156 -6.73 6.12 5.76
CA LEU A 156 -5.84 7.23 5.41
C LEU A 156 -6.20 8.52 6.14
N LYS A 157 -5.23 9.43 6.22
CA LYS A 157 -5.42 10.85 6.49
C LYS A 157 -4.65 11.69 5.49
N SER A 158 -5.00 12.97 5.41
CA SER A 158 -4.34 13.98 4.59
C SER A 158 -3.46 14.85 5.49
N GLU A 159 -2.18 14.99 5.16
CA GLU A 159 -1.26 15.92 5.83
C GLU A 159 -0.59 16.81 4.79
N HIS A 160 -0.91 18.10 4.80
CA HIS A 160 -0.45 19.05 3.79
C HIS A 160 -0.79 18.62 2.35
N GLY A 161 -1.91 17.91 2.19
CA GLY A 161 -2.38 17.35 0.93
C GLY A 161 -1.76 16.01 0.54
N GLU A 162 -0.73 15.54 1.25
CA GLU A 162 -0.12 14.23 1.04
C GLU A 162 -0.91 13.12 1.74
N LEU A 163 -0.92 11.94 1.13
CA LEU A 163 -1.62 10.76 1.64
C LEU A 163 -0.75 10.05 2.67
N VAL A 164 -1.28 9.89 3.88
CA VAL A 164 -0.59 9.27 5.02
C VAL A 164 -1.44 8.14 5.57
N VAL A 165 -0.80 7.01 5.86
CA VAL A 165 -1.44 5.86 6.51
C VAL A 165 -1.86 6.24 7.93
N ALA A 166 -3.13 6.01 8.26
CA ALA A 166 -3.71 6.36 9.56
C ALA A 166 -3.87 5.14 10.51
N GLY A 167 -3.64 3.92 10.01
CA GLY A 167 -3.90 2.69 10.73
C GLY A 167 -3.52 1.46 9.92
N SER A 168 -3.74 0.27 10.50
CA SER A 168 -3.46 -1.02 9.85
C SER A 168 -4.53 -1.38 8.82
N PHE A 169 -4.22 -2.34 7.95
CA PHE A 169 -5.24 -2.97 7.09
C PHE A 169 -6.38 -3.57 7.92
N SER A 170 -7.61 -3.47 7.42
CA SER A 170 -8.81 -3.99 8.09
C SER A 170 -8.86 -5.51 8.22
N SER A 171 -8.17 -6.21 7.33
CA SER A 171 -7.83 -7.62 7.48
C SER A 171 -6.54 -7.88 6.72
N ALA A 172 -5.97 -9.08 6.84
CA ALA A 172 -4.70 -9.33 6.17
C ALA A 172 -4.84 -9.39 4.62
N PRO A 173 -3.94 -8.70 3.91
CA PRO A 173 -3.82 -8.73 2.45
C PRO A 173 -3.58 -10.12 1.86
N GLY A 174 -3.97 -10.25 0.59
CA GLY A 174 -3.66 -11.41 -0.24
C GLY A 174 -4.44 -12.69 0.10
N VAL A 175 -3.87 -13.82 -0.33
CA VAL A 175 -4.51 -15.13 -0.23
C VAL A 175 -4.47 -15.61 1.20
N ARG A 176 -5.62 -16.03 1.72
CA ARG A 176 -5.71 -16.80 2.95
C ARG A 176 -6.40 -18.11 2.66
N LYS A 177 -5.83 -19.21 3.16
CA LYS A 177 -6.58 -20.45 3.29
C LYS A 177 -7.65 -20.20 4.36
N GLY A 178 -8.91 -20.43 3.97
CA GLY A 178 -10.02 -20.47 4.92
C GLY A 178 -9.84 -21.59 5.93
#